data_AF-A0A2U2N419-F1
#
_entry.id   AF-A0A2U2N419-F1
#
_cell.length_a   1.000
_cell.length_b   1.000
_cell.length_c   1.000
_cell.angle_alpha   90.00
_cell.angle_beta   90.00
_cell.angle_gamma   90.00
#
_symmetry.space_group_name_H-M   'P 1'
#
loop_
_entity.id
_entity.type
_entity.pdbx_description
1 polymer ?
#
loop_
_entity_poly.entity_id
_entity_poly.type
_entity_poly.pdbx_seq_one_letter_code
_entity_poly.pdbx_strand_id
1 'polypeptide(L)' 'MTVAHIVFSARQLEQAQALPRRCMDTVIASATDTPVSYWRTLRAEGVGPDYLTTVNGRVFYKRESVLNYIHAHLWRPES' A
#
# COMPACT_ATOMS: atom_id res chain seq x y z
N MET A 1 -8.30 11.04 -13.72
CA MET A 1 -7.81 9.69 -14.06
C MET A 1 -8.34 8.78 -12.98
N THR A 2 -9.02 7.70 -13.32
CA THR A 2 -9.51 6.73 -12.34
C THR A 2 -8.35 5.80 -11.97
N VAL A 3 -8.01 5.69 -10.69
CA VAL A 3 -7.04 4.68 -10.24
C VAL A 3 -7.58 3.30 -10.62
N ALA A 4 -6.75 2.51 -11.32
CA ALA A 4 -7.02 1.09 -11.46
C ALA A 4 -6.94 0.48 -10.05
N HIS A 5 -8.09 0.17 -9.46
CA HIS A 5 -8.15 -0.47 -8.15
C HIS A 5 -7.55 -1.87 -8.24
N ILE A 6 -6.41 -2.07 -7.57
CA ILE A 6 -5.80 -3.38 -7.45
C ILE A 6 -6.57 -4.15 -6.38
N VAL A 7 -7.09 -5.32 -6.76
CA VAL A 7 -7.56 -6.31 -5.81
C VAL A 7 -6.37 -7.15 -5.39
N PHE A 8 -6.07 -7.19 -4.09
CA PHE A 8 -4.93 -7.94 -3.56
C PHE A 8 -5.28 -9.41 -3.35
N SER A 9 -4.26 -10.26 -3.47
CA SER A 9 -4.31 -11.68 -3.10
C SER A 9 -3.87 -11.90 -1.65
N ALA A 10 -4.26 -13.04 -1.07
CA ALA A 10 -3.82 -13.44 0.27
C ALA A 10 -2.28 -13.53 0.38
N ARG A 11 -1.60 -13.97 -0.69
CA ARG A 11 -0.13 -14.02 -0.76
C ARG A 11 0.50 -12.62 -0.66
N GLN A 12 -0.06 -11.63 -1.35
CA GLN A 12 0.44 -10.25 -1.27
C GLN A 12 0.24 -9.66 0.14
N LEU A 13 -0.85 -10.02 0.83
CA LEU A 13 -1.02 -9.65 2.24
C LEU A 13 0.07 -10.30 3.11
N GLU A 14 0.32 -11.61 2.96
CA GLU A 14 1.35 -12.32 3.71
C GLU A 14 2.73 -11.69 3.51
N GLN A 15 3.10 -11.38 2.27
CA GLN A 15 4.37 -10.71 1.95
C GLN A 15 4.44 -9.31 2.58
N ALA A 16 3.33 -8.55 2.57
CA ALA A 16 3.26 -7.24 3.19
C ALA A 16 3.44 -7.27 4.72
N GLN A 17 3.17 -8.41 5.40
CA GLN A 17 3.38 -8.53 6.85
C GLN A 17 4.87 -8.39 7.24
N ALA A 18 5.78 -8.73 6.32
CA ALA A 18 7.22 -8.59 6.50
C ALA A 18 7.73 -7.13 6.36
N LEU A 19 6.86 -6.18 6.00
CA LEU A 19 7.25 -4.78 5.88
C LEU A 19 7.83 -4.24 7.20
N PRO A 20 8.82 -3.33 7.15
CA PRO A 20 9.25 -2.57 8.33
C PRO A 20 8.13 -1.70 8.87
N ARG A 21 8.20 -1.29 10.16
CA ARG A 21 7.18 -0.43 10.81
C ARG A 21 6.88 0.85 10.01
N ARG A 22 7.89 1.40 9.33
CA ARG A 22 7.78 2.53 8.39
C ARG A 22 8.50 2.19 7.11
N CYS A 23 7.85 2.38 5.96
CA CYS A 23 8.41 2.00 4.66
C CYS A 23 8.07 3.04 3.58
N MET A 24 8.93 3.12 2.56
CA MET A 24 8.70 3.97 1.39
C MET A 24 7.79 3.25 0.38
N ASP A 25 7.19 4.00 -0.54
CA ASP A 25 6.37 3.46 -1.64
C ASP A 25 7.07 2.35 -2.43
N THR A 26 8.38 2.48 -2.67
CA THR A 26 9.20 1.46 -3.35
C THR A 26 9.27 0.14 -2.59
N VAL A 27 9.32 0.18 -1.27
CA VAL A 27 9.40 -1.02 -0.42
C VAL A 27 8.04 -1.73 -0.39
N ILE A 28 6.95 -0.97 -0.33
CA ILE A 28 5.58 -1.53 -0.38
C ILE A 28 5.33 -2.17 -1.75
N ALA A 29 5.66 -1.45 -2.82
CA ALA A 29 5.56 -1.93 -4.20
C ALA A 29 6.28 -3.26 -4.38
N SER A 30 7.52 -3.35 -3.90
CA SER A 30 8.31 -4.59 -3.96
C SER A 30 7.70 -5.72 -3.14
N ALA A 31 7.20 -5.46 -1.93
CA ALA A 31 6.63 -6.49 -1.06
C ALA A 31 5.30 -7.02 -1.59
N THR A 32 4.52 -6.18 -2.26
CA THR A 32 3.18 -6.51 -2.74
C THR A 32 3.12 -6.86 -4.21
N ASP A 33 4.26 -6.88 -4.90
CA ASP A 33 4.34 -7.04 -6.36
C ASP A 33 3.37 -6.10 -7.11
N THR A 34 3.44 -4.81 -6.76
CA THR A 34 2.62 -3.76 -7.37
C THR A 34 3.48 -2.62 -7.91
N PRO A 35 3.01 -1.83 -8.90
CA PRO A 35 3.76 -0.69 -9.39
C PRO A 35 3.94 0.40 -8.32
N VAL A 36 5.11 1.03 -8.26
CA VAL A 36 5.33 2.21 -7.38
C VAL A 36 4.35 3.35 -7.71
N SER A 37 4.02 3.52 -8.99
CA SER A 37 3.06 4.53 -9.45
C SER A 37 1.68 4.36 -8.81
N TYR A 38 1.24 3.13 -8.54
CA TYR A 38 -0.04 2.85 -7.88
C TYR A 38 -0.12 3.54 -6.51
N TRP A 39 0.86 3.31 -5.63
CA TRP A 39 0.92 3.91 -4.29
C TRP A 39 1.06 5.43 -4.33
N ARG A 40 1.76 5.96 -5.34
CA ARG A 40 1.91 7.41 -5.55
C ARG A 40 0.61 8.05 -5.99
N THR A 41 -0.14 7.42 -6.90
CA THR A 41 -1.42 7.92 -7.36
C THR A 41 -2.46 7.88 -6.24
N LEU A 42 -2.53 6.78 -5.48
CA LEU A 42 -3.39 6.71 -4.28
C LEU A 42 -3.14 7.93 -3.37
N ARG A 43 -1.88 8.16 -3.00
CA ARG A 43 -1.48 9.31 -2.19
C ARG A 43 -1.88 10.66 -2.80
N ALA A 44 -1.63 10.84 -4.10
CA ALA A 44 -1.94 12.09 -4.82
C ALA A 44 -3.45 12.37 -4.86
N GLU A 45 -4.27 11.32 -4.90
CA GLU A 45 -5.73 11.40 -4.88
C GLU A 45 -6.29 11.46 -3.46
N GLY A 46 -5.44 11.45 -2.42
CA GLY A 46 -5.88 11.47 -1.02
C GLY A 46 -6.59 10.20 -0.57
N VAL A 47 -6.42 9.10 -1.30
CA VAL A 47 -6.97 7.79 -0.98
C VAL A 47 -5.85 6.82 -0.60
N GLY A 48 -6.12 5.83 0.24
CA GLY A 48 -5.13 4.80 0.58
C GLY A 48 -4.52 4.90 1.97
N PRO A 49 -3.37 4.25 2.21
CA PRO A 49 -2.78 4.14 3.54
C PRO A 49 -2.24 5.46 4.08
N ASP A 50 -2.29 5.63 5.40
CA ASP A 50 -1.70 6.75 6.11
C ASP A 50 -0.19 6.81 5.92
N TYR A 51 0.31 8.03 5.74
CA TYR A 51 1.71 8.31 5.58
C TYR A 51 2.13 9.50 6.44
N LEU A 52 3.42 9.51 6.76
CA LEU A 52 4.11 10.60 7.42
C LEU A 52 4.97 11.29 6.37
N THR A 53 4.86 12.61 6.29
CA THR A 53 5.81 13.45 5.56
C THR A 53 6.89 13.89 6.52
N THR A 54 8.16 13.57 6.23
CA THR A 54 9.29 14.01 7.06
C THR A 54 9.97 15.24 6.45
N VAL A 55 10.87 15.86 7.22
CA VAL A 55 11.80 16.88 6.73
C VAL A 55 12.54 16.35 5.49
N ASN A 56 12.68 17.18 4.44
CA ASN A 56 13.14 16.84 3.08
C ASN A 56 12.10 16.15 2.16
N GLY A 57 10.80 16.24 2.45
CA GLY A 57 9.74 15.84 1.50
C GLY A 57 9.66 14.33 1.25
N ARG A 58 10.29 13.52 2.10
CA ARG A 58 10.21 12.05 2.02
C ARG A 58 8.91 11.57 2.64
N VAL A 59 8.28 10.62 1.95
CA VAL A 59 7.02 10.01 2.38
C VAL A 59 7.31 8.61 2.94
N PHE A 60 6.82 8.37 4.15
CA PHE A 60 6.89 7.06 4.80
C PHE A 60 5.51 6.60 5.21
N TYR A 61 5.10 5.42 4.77
CA TYR A 61 3.84 4.81 5.17
C TYR A 61 4.02 4.04 6.47
N LYS A 62 2.97 4.02 7.29
CA LYS A 62 2.91 3.14 8.46
C LYS A 62 2.51 1.73 8.00
N ARG A 63 3.25 0.71 8.43
CA ARG A 63 2.95 -0.69 8.09
C ARG A 63 1.50 -1.08 8.38
N GLU A 64 1.00 -0.73 9.55
CA GLU A 64 -0.37 -1.06 9.97
C GLU A 64 -1.42 -0.51 9.00
N SER A 65 -1.23 0.73 8.54
CA SER A 65 -2.17 1.37 7.64
C SER A 65 -2.12 0.73 6.25
N VAL A 66 -0.92 0.34 5.79
CA VAL A 66 -0.74 -0.41 4.54
C VAL A 66 -1.43 -1.77 4.61
N LEU A 67 -1.25 -2.52 5.71
CA LEU A 67 -1.89 -3.82 5.91
C LEU A 67 -3.42 -3.70 5.97
N ASN A 68 -3.94 -2.70 6.70
CA ASN A 68 -5.37 -2.44 6.78
C ASN A 68 -5.96 -2.11 5.40
N TYR A 69 -5.25 -1.29 4.62
CA TYR A 69 -5.67 -0.97 3.25
C TYR A 69 -5.69 -2.20 2.36
N ILE A 70 -4.62 -3.00 2.34
CA ILE A 70 -4.55 -4.25 1.58
C ILE A 70 -5.69 -5.18 2.00
N HIS A 71 -5.91 -5.35 3.30
CA HIS A 71 -6.95 -6.21 3.83
C HIS A 71 -8.37 -5.79 3.41
N ALA A 72 -8.65 -4.48 3.35
CA ALA A 72 -9.91 -3.94 2.86
C ALA A 72 -10.12 -4.15 1.35
N HIS A 73 -9.04 -4.37 0.59
CA HIS A 73 -9.05 -4.55 -0.86
C HIS A 73 -8.63 -5.98 -1.27
N LEU A 74 -8.67 -6.94 -0.33
CA LEU A 74 -8.45 -8.35 -0.64
C LEU A 74 -9.62 -8.90 -1.44
N TRP A 75 -9.31 -9.75 -2.43
CA TRP A 75 -10.32 -10.60 -3.02
C TRP A 75 -10.88 -11.53 -1.94
N ARG A 76 -12.20 -11.47 -1.73
CA ARG A 76 -12.94 -12.47 -0.96
C ARG A 76 -13.82 -13.24 -1.95
N PRO A 77 -13.65 -14.57 -2.09
CA PRO A 77 -14.70 -15.35 -2.73
C PRO A 77 -15.97 -15.16 -1.90
N GLU A 78 -17.06 -14.77 -2.56
CA GLU A 78 -18.38 -14.78 -1.93
C GLU A 78 -18.62 -16.19 -1.36
N SER A 79 -18.91 -16.25 -0.06
CA SER A 79 -19.17 -17.52 0.66
C SER A 79 -20.55 -18.06 0.33
#